data_AF-A0A4Z1CK51-F1
#
_entry.id   AF-A0A4Z1CK51-F1
#
_cell.length_a   1.000
_cell.length_b   1.000
_cell.length_c   1.000
_cell.angle_alpha   90.00
_cell.angle_beta   90.00
_cell.angle_gamma   90.00
#
_symmetry.space_group_name_H-M   'P 1'
#
loop_
_entity.id
_entity.type
_entity.pdbx_description
1 polymer ?
#
loop_
_entity_poly.entity_id
_entity_poly.type
_entity_poly.pdbx_seq_one_letter_code
_entity_poly.pdbx_strand_id
1 'polypeptide(L)'
;RRTPERLAQIAAARAPDPLTALLAIAPQDMTVFARDRSLSPDQAQAALAAARGTTVAGLALSPAHLDVLRTGITEHLTQFHEANPDLPGLGRERLRLALTPRLPKDAFLALLRLESDAGRITPDGAFLRLPGHEVRLSPEDEAIWDRIHPALLGDLRYRPPRVRDFATEFGADEKDIRRILRLTQKLGRTDQIAHDHFFAREVTAAMVAILRDVASQTPDGWFTAPLFRDRVQNGRKVAIEILDFFDRHGVTLRRGDLRRLNPHRLDLFGEA
;
A
#
# COMPACT_ATOMS: atom_id res chain seq x y z
N ARG A 1 -43.76 -8.20 4.15
CA ARG A 1 -43.53 -8.53 5.57
C ARG A 1 -43.44 -7.22 6.37
N ARG A 2 -44.16 -7.09 7.50
CA ARG A 2 -44.25 -5.89 8.36
C ARG A 2 -43.01 -5.76 9.27
N THR A 3 -41.82 -5.57 8.69
CA THR A 3 -40.64 -5.28 9.53
C THR A 3 -40.77 -3.87 10.13
N PRO A 4 -40.28 -3.63 11.36
CA PRO A 4 -40.35 -2.30 12.00
C PRO A 4 -39.77 -1.18 11.11
N GLU A 5 -38.64 -1.47 10.45
CA GLU A 5 -37.99 -0.56 9.49
C GLU A 5 -38.91 -0.19 8.32
N ARG A 6 -39.65 -1.16 7.77
CA ARG A 6 -40.56 -0.89 6.65
C ARG A 6 -41.75 -0.04 7.09
N LEU A 7 -42.26 -0.24 8.30
CA LEU A 7 -43.33 0.59 8.86
C LEU A 7 -42.84 2.03 9.10
N ALA A 8 -41.63 2.20 9.62
CA ALA A 8 -41.00 3.51 9.81
C ALA A 8 -40.84 4.26 8.47
N GLN A 9 -40.37 3.57 7.41
CA GLN A 9 -40.28 4.16 6.07
C GLN A 9 -41.65 4.58 5.51
N ILE A 10 -42.69 3.77 5.70
CA ILE A 10 -44.05 4.10 5.23
C ILE A 10 -44.59 5.33 5.98
N ALA A 11 -44.36 5.41 7.29
CA ALA A 11 -44.75 6.57 8.09
C ALA A 11 -44.00 7.83 7.65
N ALA A 12 -42.68 7.74 7.48
CA ALA A 12 -41.84 8.84 7.00
C ALA A 12 -42.25 9.32 5.60
N ALA A 13 -42.63 8.41 4.70
CA ALA A 13 -43.07 8.77 3.35
C ALA A 13 -44.36 9.61 3.32
N ARG A 14 -45.15 9.61 4.40
CA ARG A 14 -46.39 10.39 4.56
C ARG A 14 -46.20 11.69 5.37
N ALA A 15 -44.98 11.96 5.85
CA ALA A 15 -44.69 13.19 6.57
C ALA A 15 -44.81 14.42 5.64
N PRO A 16 -45.03 15.63 6.19
CA PRO A 16 -45.05 16.87 5.40
C PRO A 16 -43.75 17.10 4.61
N ASP A 17 -42.60 16.76 5.22
CA ASP A 17 -41.27 16.80 4.62
C ASP A 17 -40.73 15.38 4.43
N PRO A 18 -41.22 14.64 3.41
CA PRO A 18 -41.00 13.20 3.31
C PRO A 18 -39.53 12.85 3.09
N LEU A 19 -38.77 13.66 2.36
CA LEU A 19 -37.34 13.37 2.13
C LEU A 19 -36.54 13.49 3.42
N THR A 20 -36.76 14.53 4.22
CA THR A 20 -36.12 14.70 5.53
C THR A 20 -36.43 13.53 6.46
N ALA A 21 -37.71 13.14 6.56
CA ALA A 21 -38.13 12.02 7.38
C ALA A 21 -37.53 10.68 6.90
N LEU A 22 -37.46 10.45 5.58
CA LEU A 22 -36.87 9.25 5.01
C LEU A 22 -35.34 9.20 5.22
N LEU A 23 -34.65 10.33 5.05
CA LEU A 23 -33.21 10.45 5.27
C LEU A 23 -32.81 10.40 6.75
N ALA A 24 -33.76 10.52 7.68
CA ALA A 24 -33.53 10.21 9.09
C ALA A 24 -33.49 8.69 9.36
N ILE A 25 -33.97 7.87 8.43
CA ILE A 25 -34.05 6.41 8.56
C ILE A 25 -32.98 5.73 7.71
N ALA A 26 -32.86 6.09 6.44
CA ALA A 26 -31.95 5.45 5.50
C ALA A 26 -31.60 6.35 4.31
N PRO A 27 -30.47 6.11 3.63
CA PRO A 27 -30.16 6.74 2.34
C PRO A 27 -31.28 6.49 1.32
N GLN A 28 -31.55 7.48 0.46
CA GLN A 28 -32.63 7.41 -0.54
C GLN A 28 -32.08 7.54 -1.96
N ASP A 29 -32.56 6.70 -2.89
CA ASP A 29 -32.30 6.89 -4.31
C ASP A 29 -33.13 8.07 -4.82
N MET A 30 -32.47 9.14 -5.27
CA MET A 30 -33.15 10.36 -5.70
C MET A 30 -33.94 10.18 -6.99
N THR A 31 -33.53 9.25 -7.85
CA THR A 31 -34.26 8.94 -9.09
C THR A 31 -35.59 8.29 -8.76
N VAL A 32 -35.57 7.31 -7.84
CA VAL A 32 -36.78 6.65 -7.34
C VAL A 32 -37.66 7.63 -6.59
N PHE A 33 -37.09 8.42 -5.67
CA PHE A 33 -37.83 9.38 -4.87
C PHE A 33 -38.56 10.43 -5.75
N ALA A 34 -37.86 11.00 -6.74
CA ALA A 34 -38.43 12.00 -7.63
C ALA A 34 -39.53 11.39 -8.52
N ARG A 35 -39.30 10.21 -9.09
CA ARG A 35 -40.30 9.50 -9.91
C ARG A 35 -41.56 9.20 -9.13
N ASP A 36 -41.44 8.62 -7.94
CA ASP A 36 -42.58 8.18 -7.13
C ASP A 36 -43.44 9.35 -6.62
N ARG A 37 -42.90 10.57 -6.67
CA ARG A 37 -43.60 11.82 -6.28
C ARG A 37 -43.82 12.78 -7.45
N SER A 38 -43.54 12.34 -8.68
CA SER A 38 -43.66 13.16 -9.90
C SER A 38 -42.98 14.53 -9.80
N LEU A 39 -41.82 14.59 -9.16
CA LEU A 39 -41.05 15.81 -8.98
C LEU A 39 -40.23 16.13 -10.24
N SER A 40 -40.20 17.40 -10.64
CA SER A 40 -39.21 17.89 -11.59
C SER A 40 -37.79 17.86 -10.98
N PRO A 41 -36.72 17.95 -11.80
CA PRO A 41 -35.36 18.04 -11.29
C PRO A 41 -35.16 19.17 -10.27
N ASP A 42 -35.73 20.35 -10.53
CA ASP A 42 -35.64 21.51 -9.63
C ASP A 42 -36.37 21.27 -8.31
N GLN A 43 -37.54 20.64 -8.36
CA GLN A 43 -38.30 20.27 -7.15
C GLN A 43 -37.57 19.21 -6.33
N ALA A 44 -36.97 18.21 -6.98
CA ALA A 44 -36.16 17.19 -6.30
C ALA A 44 -34.92 17.82 -5.64
N GLN A 45 -34.27 18.77 -6.33
CA GLN A 45 -33.13 19.50 -5.78
C GLN A 45 -33.53 20.41 -4.62
N ALA A 46 -34.67 21.10 -4.71
CA ALA A 46 -35.21 21.92 -3.62
C ALA A 46 -35.56 21.06 -2.39
N ALA A 47 -36.16 19.89 -2.58
CA ALA A 47 -36.44 18.95 -1.51
C ALA A 47 -35.14 18.45 -0.85
N LEU A 48 -34.12 18.12 -1.64
CA LEU A 48 -32.81 17.72 -1.13
C LEU A 48 -32.15 18.82 -0.29
N ALA A 49 -32.18 20.06 -0.78
CA ALA A 49 -31.67 21.23 -0.06
C ALA A 49 -32.41 21.47 1.25
N ALA A 50 -33.75 21.38 1.25
CA ALA A 50 -34.57 21.50 2.45
C ALA A 50 -34.25 20.42 3.49
N ALA A 51 -33.98 19.19 3.03
CA ALA A 51 -33.53 18.09 3.88
C ALA A 51 -32.05 18.16 4.30
N ARG A 52 -31.32 19.19 3.84
CA ARG A 52 -29.86 19.35 4.00
C ARG A 52 -29.08 18.11 3.54
N GLY A 53 -29.62 17.40 2.55
CA GLY A 53 -29.04 16.18 2.03
C GLY A 53 -27.97 16.44 0.98
N THR A 54 -27.07 15.49 0.82
CA THR A 54 -26.05 15.47 -0.23
C THR A 54 -26.23 14.22 -1.08
N THR A 55 -26.05 14.35 -2.40
CA THR A 55 -26.09 13.21 -3.31
C THR A 55 -24.70 12.65 -3.59
N VAL A 56 -24.58 11.32 -3.53
CA VAL A 56 -23.38 10.57 -3.88
C VAL A 56 -23.79 9.48 -4.87
N ALA A 57 -23.41 9.64 -6.15
CA ALA A 57 -23.84 8.77 -7.25
C ALA A 57 -25.37 8.53 -7.29
N GLY A 58 -26.17 9.60 -7.16
CA GLY A 58 -27.63 9.53 -7.19
C GLY A 58 -28.29 9.10 -5.87
N LEU A 59 -27.51 8.68 -4.87
CA LEU A 59 -27.99 8.34 -3.54
C LEU A 59 -27.93 9.57 -2.61
N ALA A 60 -29.07 10.03 -2.11
CA ALA A 60 -29.15 11.07 -1.10
C ALA A 60 -28.81 10.54 0.30
N LEU A 61 -27.99 11.29 1.00
CA LEU A 61 -27.53 11.06 2.36
C LEU A 61 -27.85 12.28 3.21
N SER A 62 -28.28 12.07 4.46
CA SER A 62 -28.33 13.14 5.46
C SER A 62 -26.91 13.48 5.94
N PRO A 63 -26.71 14.64 6.58
CA PRO A 63 -25.44 14.95 7.24
C PRO A 63 -25.07 13.88 8.28
N ALA A 64 -26.05 13.40 9.06
CA ALA A 64 -25.84 12.34 10.04
C ALA A 64 -25.35 11.02 9.42
N HIS A 65 -25.88 10.62 8.25
CA HIS A 65 -25.37 9.45 7.55
C HIS A 65 -23.91 9.63 7.12
N LEU A 66 -23.55 10.81 6.60
CA LEU A 66 -22.17 11.08 6.21
C LEU A 66 -21.22 11.05 7.40
N ASP A 67 -21.62 11.63 8.54
CA ASP A 67 -20.79 11.64 9.75
C ASP A 67 -20.58 10.23 10.31
N VAL A 68 -21.64 9.41 10.36
CA VAL A 68 -21.53 8.01 10.78
C VAL A 68 -20.64 7.21 9.82
N LEU A 69 -20.79 7.39 8.51
CA LEU A 69 -19.95 6.71 7.52
C LEU A 69 -18.49 7.12 7.64
N ARG A 70 -18.19 8.41 7.80
CA ARG A 70 -16.84 8.94 7.99
C ARG A 70 -16.19 8.40 9.26
N THR A 71 -16.91 8.48 10.37
CA THR A 71 -16.47 7.94 11.66
C THR A 71 -16.18 6.46 11.54
N GLY A 72 -17.11 5.69 10.95
CA GLY A 72 -16.92 4.26 10.71
C GLY A 72 -15.72 3.96 9.80
N ILE A 73 -15.48 4.74 8.75
CA ILE A 73 -14.30 4.58 7.88
C ILE A 73 -13.02 4.75 8.72
N THR A 74 -12.94 5.83 9.49
CA THR A 74 -11.76 6.14 10.31
C THR A 74 -11.52 5.07 11.37
N GLU A 75 -12.56 4.65 12.10
CA GLU A 75 -12.46 3.61 13.14
C GLU A 75 -11.98 2.28 12.58
N HIS A 76 -12.58 1.80 11.49
CA HIS A 76 -12.20 0.52 10.88
C HIS A 76 -10.79 0.55 10.32
N LEU A 77 -10.36 1.66 9.72
CA LEU A 77 -8.99 1.80 9.23
C LEU A 77 -7.98 1.89 10.38
N THR A 78 -8.29 2.63 11.44
CA THR A 78 -7.44 2.75 12.64
C THR A 78 -7.23 1.37 13.26
N GLN A 79 -8.32 0.66 13.57
CA GLN A 79 -8.26 -0.67 14.16
C GLN A 79 -7.51 -1.66 13.26
N PHE A 80 -7.72 -1.58 11.94
CA PHE A 80 -7.03 -2.46 11.01
C PHE A 80 -5.52 -2.21 10.99
N HIS A 81 -5.08 -0.94 11.00
CA HIS A 81 -3.66 -0.58 11.01
C HIS A 81 -2.96 -0.95 12.31
N GLU A 82 -3.64 -0.79 13.46
CA GLU A 82 -3.11 -1.21 14.76
C GLU A 82 -2.88 -2.72 14.80
N ALA A 83 -3.85 -3.50 14.29
CA ALA A 83 -3.76 -4.95 14.27
C ALA A 83 -2.84 -5.50 13.17
N ASN A 84 -2.57 -4.72 12.11
CA ASN A 84 -1.81 -5.17 10.93
C ASN A 84 -0.86 -4.08 10.43
N PRO A 85 0.15 -3.68 11.23
CA PRO A 85 1.07 -2.60 10.88
C PRO A 85 1.91 -2.88 9.62
N ASP A 86 2.06 -4.16 9.27
CA ASP A 86 2.79 -4.66 8.11
C ASP A 86 1.96 -4.64 6.81
N LEU A 87 0.67 -4.31 6.89
CA LEU A 87 -0.22 -4.24 5.74
C LEU A 87 -0.45 -2.80 5.25
N PRO A 88 -0.58 -2.62 3.92
CA PRO A 88 -0.72 -1.29 3.30
C PRO A 88 -2.07 -0.62 3.57
N GLY A 89 -3.08 -1.38 3.99
CA GLY A 89 -4.41 -0.86 4.28
C GLY A 89 -5.52 -1.90 4.16
N LEU A 90 -6.76 -1.47 4.38
CA LEU A 90 -7.95 -2.32 4.35
C LEU A 90 -8.54 -2.39 2.94
N GLY A 91 -8.96 -3.59 2.51
CA GLY A 91 -9.61 -3.78 1.22
C GLY A 91 -10.97 -3.06 1.14
N ARG A 92 -11.23 -2.39 0.01
CA ARG A 92 -12.45 -1.56 -0.20
C ARG A 92 -13.76 -2.29 0.10
N GLU A 93 -13.91 -3.50 -0.42
CA GLU A 93 -15.15 -4.26 -0.23
C GLU A 93 -15.34 -4.71 1.22
N ARG A 94 -14.26 -5.09 1.89
CA ARG A 94 -14.30 -5.45 3.31
C ARG A 94 -14.73 -4.26 4.16
N LEU A 95 -14.21 -3.06 3.87
CA LEU A 95 -14.65 -1.83 4.52
C LEU A 95 -16.13 -1.55 4.23
N ARG A 96 -16.57 -1.63 2.97
CA ARG A 96 -17.97 -1.40 2.59
C ARG A 96 -18.95 -2.29 3.35
N LEU A 97 -18.61 -3.56 3.51
CA LEU A 97 -19.45 -4.54 4.19
C LEU A 97 -19.52 -4.33 5.71
N ALA A 98 -18.53 -3.66 6.30
CA ALA A 98 -18.47 -3.37 7.73
C ALA A 98 -19.20 -2.08 8.12
N LEU A 99 -19.41 -1.15 7.18
CA LEU A 99 -20.06 0.14 7.43
C LEU A 99 -21.59 0.03 7.50
N THR A 100 -22.18 0.85 8.37
CA THR A 100 -23.64 1.04 8.47
C THR A 100 -23.95 2.55 8.36
N PRO A 101 -24.87 2.98 7.47
CA PRO A 101 -25.61 2.17 6.51
C PRO A 101 -24.71 1.63 5.39
N ARG A 102 -24.97 0.39 4.96
CA ARG A 102 -24.21 -0.22 3.87
C ARG A 102 -24.60 0.38 2.53
N LEU A 103 -23.72 1.20 1.96
CA LEU A 103 -23.97 1.82 0.65
C LEU A 103 -23.91 0.82 -0.51
N PRO A 104 -24.70 1.03 -1.58
CA PRO A 104 -24.48 0.41 -2.89
C PRO A 104 -23.05 0.65 -3.38
N LYS A 105 -22.54 -0.25 -4.22
CA LYS A 105 -21.15 -0.22 -4.68
C LYS A 105 -20.74 1.13 -5.30
N ASP A 106 -21.56 1.67 -6.20
CA ASP A 106 -21.22 2.90 -6.93
C ASP A 106 -21.25 4.13 -6.02
N ALA A 107 -22.25 4.21 -5.12
CA ALA A 107 -22.32 5.26 -4.10
C ALA A 107 -21.14 5.17 -3.12
N PHE A 108 -20.71 3.96 -2.74
CA PHE A 108 -19.54 3.77 -1.89
C PHE A 108 -18.25 4.21 -2.60
N LEU A 109 -18.05 3.85 -3.87
CA LEU A 109 -16.88 4.28 -4.63
C LEU A 109 -16.85 5.80 -4.83
N ALA A 110 -18.01 6.43 -5.06
CA ALA A 110 -18.11 7.88 -5.15
C ALA A 110 -17.82 8.56 -3.80
N LEU A 111 -18.30 8.00 -2.68
CA LEU A 111 -17.95 8.47 -1.33
C LEU A 111 -16.44 8.40 -1.11
N LEU A 112 -15.80 7.26 -1.40
CA LEU A 112 -14.35 7.12 -1.23
C LEU A 112 -13.54 8.14 -2.05
N ARG A 113 -14.01 8.51 -3.25
CA ARG A 113 -13.37 9.59 -4.03
C ARG A 113 -13.48 10.93 -3.31
N LEU A 114 -14.67 11.30 -2.83
CA LEU A 114 -14.86 12.54 -2.06
C LEU A 114 -13.99 12.59 -0.79
N GLU A 115 -13.87 11.46 -0.09
CA GLU A 115 -13.05 11.37 1.13
C GLU A 115 -11.55 11.39 0.82
N SER A 116 -11.13 10.83 -0.32
CA SER A 116 -9.75 10.90 -0.83
C SER A 116 -9.38 12.31 -1.27
N ASP A 117 -10.25 12.96 -2.05
CA ASP A 117 -10.03 14.33 -2.54
C ASP A 117 -9.97 15.33 -1.38
N ALA A 118 -10.68 15.04 -0.29
CA ALA A 118 -10.62 15.81 0.94
C ALA A 118 -9.44 15.41 1.87
N GLY A 119 -8.56 14.50 1.44
CA GLY A 119 -7.36 14.10 2.18
C GLY A 119 -7.62 13.31 3.46
N ARG A 120 -8.82 12.73 3.65
CA ARG A 120 -9.17 11.95 4.86
C ARG A 120 -8.80 10.47 4.76
N ILE A 121 -8.61 9.98 3.53
CA ILE A 121 -8.11 8.64 3.24
C ILE A 121 -7.16 8.69 2.05
N THR A 122 -6.31 7.67 1.92
CA THR A 122 -5.41 7.49 0.79
C THR A 122 -5.65 6.12 0.15
N PRO A 123 -6.07 6.08 -1.12
CA PRO A 123 -6.10 4.84 -1.89
C PRO A 123 -4.68 4.33 -2.17
N ASP A 124 -4.45 3.03 -1.97
CA ASP A 124 -3.20 2.34 -2.35
C ASP A 124 -3.57 1.06 -3.11
N GLY A 125 -3.55 1.14 -4.45
CA GLY A 125 -3.99 0.04 -5.31
C GLY A 125 -5.44 -0.38 -5.05
N ALA A 126 -5.64 -1.57 -4.46
CA ALA A 126 -6.95 -2.10 -4.07
C ALA A 126 -7.33 -1.82 -2.60
N PHE A 127 -6.41 -1.21 -1.84
CA PHE A 127 -6.52 -0.95 -0.41
C PHE A 127 -6.83 0.53 -0.14
N LEU A 128 -7.24 0.80 1.09
CA LEU A 128 -7.46 2.13 1.65
C LEU A 128 -6.69 2.23 2.96
N ARG A 129 -6.04 3.37 3.19
CA ARG A 129 -5.38 3.70 4.45
C ARG A 129 -5.72 5.11 4.89
N LEU A 130 -5.62 5.37 6.18
CA LEU A 130 -5.54 6.72 6.72
C LEU A 130 -4.28 7.46 6.24
N PRO A 131 -4.34 8.79 6.05
CA PRO A 131 -3.18 9.62 5.87
C PRO A 131 -2.18 9.40 7.01
N GLY A 132 -0.90 9.34 6.69
CA GLY A 132 0.17 9.10 7.67
C GLY A 132 0.33 7.64 8.11
N HIS A 133 -0.56 6.71 7.71
CA HIS A 133 -0.24 5.28 7.88
C HIS A 133 0.88 4.90 6.93
N GLU A 134 1.99 4.46 7.52
CA GLU A 134 3.09 3.86 6.81
C GLU A 134 3.20 2.41 7.25
N VAL A 135 3.44 1.55 6.27
CA VAL A 135 3.75 0.15 6.54
C VAL A 135 4.99 0.11 7.42
N ARG A 136 4.98 -0.70 8.47
CA ARG A 136 6.11 -0.92 9.38
C ARG A 136 6.14 -2.39 9.79
N LEU A 137 7.27 -2.88 10.27
CA LEU A 137 7.33 -4.21 10.88
C LEU A 137 6.46 -4.21 12.14
N SER A 138 5.79 -5.32 12.42
CA SER A 138 5.20 -5.54 13.74
C SER A 138 6.32 -5.71 14.78
N PRO A 139 6.03 -5.56 16.09
CA PRO A 139 7.03 -5.81 17.12
C PRO A 139 7.68 -7.21 17.03
N GLU A 140 6.89 -8.22 16.67
CA GLU A 140 7.35 -9.59 16.47
C GLU A 140 8.26 -9.72 15.25
N ASP A 141 7.88 -9.07 14.14
CA ASP A 141 8.68 -9.05 12.91
C ASP A 141 9.99 -8.26 13.10
N GLU A 142 9.96 -7.16 13.87
CA GLU A 142 11.14 -6.37 14.21
C GLU A 142 12.13 -7.21 15.03
N ALA A 143 11.66 -8.01 15.99
CA ALA A 143 12.52 -8.91 16.76
C ALA A 143 13.19 -9.99 15.90
N ILE A 144 12.54 -10.46 14.83
CA ILE A 144 13.16 -11.36 13.85
C ILE A 144 14.17 -10.59 12.98
N TRP A 145 13.81 -9.39 12.52
CA TRP A 145 14.69 -8.53 11.75
C TRP A 145 15.99 -8.21 12.51
N ASP A 146 15.92 -7.89 13.79
CA ASP A 146 17.08 -7.61 14.65
C ASP A 146 18.06 -8.79 14.74
N ARG A 147 17.58 -10.02 14.55
CA ARG A 147 18.42 -11.21 14.47
C ARG A 147 19.02 -11.43 13.08
N ILE A 148 18.27 -11.11 12.03
CA ILE A 148 18.72 -11.23 10.63
C ILE A 148 19.77 -10.17 10.29
N HIS A 149 19.52 -8.93 10.68
CA HIS A 149 20.26 -7.77 10.20
C HIS A 149 21.79 -7.87 10.42
N PRO A 150 22.30 -8.30 11.59
CA PRO A 150 23.74 -8.47 11.79
C PRO A 150 24.39 -9.47 10.82
N ALA A 151 23.67 -10.55 10.46
CA ALA A 151 24.17 -11.55 9.52
C ALA A 151 24.30 -11.02 8.09
N LEU A 152 23.58 -9.93 7.74
CA LEU A 152 23.70 -9.26 6.46
C LEU A 152 24.88 -8.28 6.41
N LEU A 153 25.41 -7.85 7.56
CA LEU A 153 26.48 -6.84 7.64
C LEU A 153 27.89 -7.41 7.92
N GLY A 154 27.96 -8.62 8.49
CA GLY A 154 29.22 -9.24 8.93
C GLY A 154 30.19 -9.64 7.80
N ASP A 155 31.08 -10.59 8.09
CA ASP A 155 32.10 -11.06 7.14
C ASP A 155 31.49 -11.68 5.87
N LEU A 156 30.25 -12.17 5.98
CA LEU A 156 29.48 -12.74 4.88
C LEU A 156 28.57 -11.71 4.19
N ARG A 157 28.76 -10.40 4.38
CA ARG A 157 27.89 -9.36 3.78
C ARG A 157 27.74 -9.47 2.26
N TYR A 158 28.78 -9.89 1.55
CA TYR A 158 28.70 -10.10 0.10
C TYR A 158 28.15 -11.49 -0.29
N ARG A 159 27.92 -12.37 0.68
CA ARG A 159 27.40 -13.74 0.55
C ARG A 159 26.33 -14.01 1.63
N PRO A 160 25.25 -13.22 1.69
CA PRO A 160 24.27 -13.34 2.75
C PRO A 160 23.59 -14.72 2.69
N PRO A 161 23.17 -15.28 3.85
CA PRO A 161 22.36 -16.48 3.89
C PRO A 161 21.07 -16.33 3.07
N ARG A 162 20.54 -17.45 2.56
CA ARG A 162 19.22 -17.46 1.92
C ARG A 162 18.13 -17.38 2.97
N VAL A 163 16.93 -16.99 2.55
CA VAL A 163 15.70 -17.02 3.37
C VAL A 163 15.54 -18.33 4.15
N ARG A 164 15.72 -19.48 3.48
CA ARG A 164 15.61 -20.82 4.10
C ARG A 164 16.64 -21.08 5.20
N ASP A 165 17.81 -20.47 5.09
CA ASP A 165 18.91 -20.68 6.03
C ASP A 165 18.55 -19.96 7.34
N PHE A 166 18.04 -18.73 7.28
CA PHE A 166 17.46 -18.01 8.43
C PHE A 166 16.26 -18.75 9.03
N ALA A 167 15.37 -19.28 8.20
CA ALA A 167 14.22 -20.05 8.68
C ALA A 167 14.66 -21.28 9.48
N THR A 168 15.66 -21.99 8.99
CA THR A 168 16.26 -23.15 9.67
C THR A 168 16.94 -22.74 10.97
N GLU A 169 17.76 -21.69 10.93
CA GLU A 169 18.51 -21.19 12.09
C GLU A 169 17.58 -20.72 13.22
N PHE A 170 16.49 -20.06 12.89
CA PHE A 170 15.57 -19.49 13.87
C PHE A 170 14.41 -20.41 14.24
N GLY A 171 14.25 -21.55 13.57
CA GLY A 171 13.11 -22.44 13.74
C GLY A 171 11.78 -21.78 13.35
N ALA A 172 11.79 -20.91 12.34
CA ALA A 172 10.64 -20.13 11.90
C ALA A 172 10.10 -20.64 10.55
N ASP A 173 8.86 -20.29 10.20
CA ASP A 173 8.31 -20.59 8.88
C ASP A 173 9.05 -19.78 7.80
N GLU A 174 9.49 -20.45 6.74
CA GLU A 174 10.22 -19.82 5.63
C GLU A 174 9.39 -18.74 4.91
N LYS A 175 8.07 -18.88 4.86
CA LYS A 175 7.17 -17.87 4.29
C LYS A 175 7.16 -16.61 5.15
N ASP A 176 7.24 -16.74 6.47
CA ASP A 176 7.28 -15.61 7.39
C ASP A 176 8.60 -14.84 7.27
N ILE A 177 9.74 -15.55 7.25
CA ILE A 177 11.05 -14.92 7.01
C ILE A 177 11.06 -14.19 5.66
N ARG A 178 10.51 -14.82 4.62
CA ARG A 178 10.39 -14.19 3.29
C ARG A 178 9.48 -12.96 3.32
N ARG A 179 8.36 -13.01 4.03
CA ARG A 179 7.42 -11.89 4.18
C ARG A 179 8.12 -10.71 4.86
N ILE A 180 8.83 -10.98 5.96
CA ILE A 180 9.61 -9.98 6.73
C ILE A 180 10.68 -9.33 5.85
N LEU A 181 11.50 -10.11 5.13
CA LEU A 181 12.54 -9.57 4.26
C LEU A 181 11.99 -8.78 3.05
N ARG A 182 10.81 -9.15 2.54
CA ARG A 182 10.13 -8.32 1.53
C ARG A 182 9.60 -7.02 2.12
N LEU A 183 9.20 -7.04 3.39
CA LEU A 183 8.75 -5.85 4.09
C LEU A 183 9.91 -4.90 4.33
N THR A 184 11.06 -5.39 4.81
CA THR A 184 12.28 -4.59 4.96
C THR A 184 12.74 -3.98 3.64
N GLN A 185 12.50 -4.67 2.51
CA GLN A 185 12.74 -4.09 1.19
C GLN A 185 11.81 -2.91 0.88
N LYS A 186 10.51 -3.02 1.19
CA LYS A 186 9.57 -1.89 1.03
C LYS A 186 9.92 -0.72 1.93
N LEU A 187 10.48 -0.99 3.11
CA LEU A 187 10.98 0.01 4.06
C LEU A 187 12.36 0.58 3.68
N GLY A 188 12.96 0.14 2.56
CA GLY A 188 14.26 0.62 2.11
C GLY A 188 15.46 0.11 2.93
N ARG A 189 15.27 -0.88 3.81
CA ARG A 189 16.33 -1.45 4.66
C ARG A 189 17.14 -2.55 3.97
N THR A 190 16.56 -3.21 2.96
CA THR A 190 17.22 -4.29 2.22
C THR A 190 16.93 -4.23 0.73
N ASP A 191 17.80 -4.80 -0.10
CA ASP A 191 17.57 -5.00 -1.53
C ASP A 191 17.52 -6.49 -1.88
N GLN A 192 16.47 -6.90 -2.60
CA GLN A 192 16.37 -8.26 -3.13
C GLN A 192 17.13 -8.37 -4.46
N ILE A 193 18.38 -8.82 -4.38
CA ILE A 193 19.24 -8.97 -5.56
C ILE A 193 18.79 -10.15 -6.44
N ALA A 194 18.45 -11.28 -5.82
CA ALA A 194 17.93 -12.47 -6.49
C ALA A 194 16.86 -13.16 -5.63
N HIS A 195 16.22 -14.20 -6.18
CA HIS A 195 15.21 -14.96 -5.43
C HIS A 195 15.81 -15.50 -4.12
N ASP A 196 15.18 -15.12 -3.02
CA ASP A 196 15.60 -15.42 -1.65
C ASP A 196 17.02 -14.97 -1.26
N HIS A 197 17.57 -13.99 -1.98
CA HIS A 197 18.82 -13.30 -1.63
C HIS A 197 18.55 -11.83 -1.38
N PHE A 198 18.71 -11.44 -0.11
CA PHE A 198 18.54 -10.08 0.35
C PHE A 198 19.86 -9.56 0.89
N PHE A 199 20.18 -8.33 0.55
CA PHE A 199 21.35 -7.63 1.07
C PHE A 199 20.87 -6.44 1.88
N ALA A 200 21.57 -6.12 2.97
CA ALA A 200 21.35 -4.86 3.67
C ALA A 200 21.63 -3.69 2.73
N ARG A 201 20.85 -2.62 2.85
CA ARG A 201 20.91 -1.46 1.93
C ARG A 201 22.30 -0.85 1.88
N GLU A 202 22.96 -0.75 3.04
CA GLU A 202 24.32 -0.25 3.21
C GLU A 202 25.34 -1.12 2.45
N VAL A 203 25.09 -2.43 2.38
CA VAL A 203 25.95 -3.37 1.67
C VAL A 203 25.79 -3.22 0.17
N THR A 204 24.56 -3.01 -0.33
CA THR A 204 24.31 -2.67 -1.73
C THR A 204 25.03 -1.36 -2.10
N ALA A 205 24.96 -0.35 -1.25
CA ALA A 205 25.68 0.92 -1.43
C ALA A 205 27.21 0.71 -1.53
N ALA A 206 27.76 -0.11 -0.62
CA ALA A 206 29.17 -0.47 -0.63
C ALA A 206 29.58 -1.20 -1.92
N MET A 207 28.72 -2.05 -2.49
CA MET A 207 28.99 -2.68 -3.78
C MET A 207 29.05 -1.65 -4.92
N VAL A 208 28.20 -0.62 -4.92
CA VAL A 208 28.29 0.46 -5.92
C VAL A 208 29.60 1.22 -5.79
N ALA A 209 30.08 1.48 -4.57
CA ALA A 209 31.40 2.06 -4.35
C ALA A 209 32.54 1.16 -4.88
N ILE A 210 32.45 -0.15 -4.68
CA ILE A 210 33.40 -1.11 -5.25
C ILE A 210 33.36 -1.09 -6.79
N LEU A 211 32.16 -1.02 -7.40
CA LEU A 211 32.04 -0.91 -8.86
C LEU A 211 32.67 0.37 -9.39
N ARG A 212 32.58 1.49 -8.65
CA ARG A 212 33.28 2.73 -9.00
C ARG A 212 34.80 2.57 -8.96
N ASP A 213 35.32 1.96 -7.92
CA ASP A 213 36.76 1.64 -7.79
C ASP A 213 37.22 0.76 -8.97
N VAL A 214 36.51 -0.34 -9.23
CA VAL A 214 36.80 -1.25 -10.35
C VAL A 214 36.79 -0.53 -11.69
N ALA A 215 35.77 0.29 -11.96
CA ALA A 215 35.69 1.04 -13.21
C ALA A 215 36.80 2.08 -13.34
N SER A 216 37.22 2.71 -12.23
CA SER A 216 38.32 3.71 -12.25
C SER A 216 39.69 3.10 -12.57
N GLN A 217 39.85 1.79 -12.35
CA GLN A 217 41.08 1.06 -12.65
C GLN A 217 41.16 0.59 -14.10
N THR A 218 40.13 0.83 -14.92
CA THR A 218 40.14 0.49 -16.35
C THR A 218 40.23 1.74 -17.24
N PRO A 219 40.97 1.71 -18.37
CA PRO A 219 41.25 2.91 -19.17
C PRO A 219 40.00 3.63 -19.72
N ASP A 220 38.93 2.90 -20.00
CA ASP A 220 37.70 3.40 -20.62
C ASP A 220 36.46 3.25 -19.71
N GLY A 221 36.67 2.86 -18.45
CA GLY A 221 35.61 2.62 -17.46
C GLY A 221 34.80 1.36 -17.70
N TRP A 222 35.13 0.55 -18.71
CA TRP A 222 34.51 -0.75 -18.94
C TRP A 222 35.24 -1.82 -18.15
N PHE A 223 34.50 -2.67 -17.43
CA PHE A 223 35.04 -3.73 -16.61
C PHE A 223 34.31 -5.06 -16.86
N THR A 224 34.99 -6.16 -16.57
CA THR A 224 34.44 -7.52 -16.68
C THR A 224 33.91 -8.00 -15.31
N ALA A 225 33.01 -8.98 -15.30
CA ALA A 225 32.49 -9.55 -14.07
C ALA A 225 33.57 -10.12 -13.10
N PRO A 226 34.66 -10.76 -13.57
CA PRO A 226 35.76 -11.19 -12.70
C PRO A 226 36.38 -10.07 -11.87
N LEU A 227 36.57 -8.87 -12.44
CA LEU A 227 37.16 -7.73 -11.72
C LEU A 227 36.31 -7.33 -10.51
N PHE A 228 34.98 -7.32 -10.66
CA PHE A 228 34.08 -7.08 -9.53
C PHE A 228 34.08 -8.24 -8.52
N ARG A 229 33.94 -9.48 -9.03
CA ARG A 229 33.90 -10.71 -8.22
C ARG A 229 35.08 -10.79 -7.24
N ASP A 230 36.28 -10.45 -7.71
CA ASP A 230 37.51 -10.57 -6.92
C ASP A 230 37.54 -9.55 -5.77
N ARG A 231 36.91 -8.38 -5.94
CA ARG A 231 36.78 -7.36 -4.88
C ARG A 231 35.77 -7.76 -3.81
N VAL A 232 34.64 -8.33 -4.19
CA VAL A 232 33.63 -8.84 -3.24
C VAL A 232 33.95 -10.23 -2.71
N GLN A 233 35.10 -10.80 -3.12
CA GLN A 233 35.57 -12.16 -2.82
C GLN A 233 34.42 -13.16 -2.88
N ASN A 234 33.66 -13.18 -3.97
CA ASN A 234 32.43 -13.97 -4.10
C ASN A 234 32.53 -15.04 -5.20
N GLY A 235 31.63 -16.03 -5.19
CA GLY A 235 31.49 -16.98 -6.29
C GLY A 235 30.96 -16.29 -7.56
N ARG A 236 31.31 -16.84 -8.73
CA ARG A 236 30.89 -16.29 -10.04
C ARG A 236 29.39 -16.09 -10.14
N LYS A 237 28.59 -17.05 -9.65
CA LYS A 237 27.12 -16.99 -9.73
C LYS A 237 26.56 -15.75 -9.03
N VAL A 238 26.92 -15.55 -7.76
CA VAL A 238 26.39 -14.43 -6.96
C VAL A 238 26.90 -13.10 -7.48
N ALA A 239 28.16 -13.02 -7.93
CA ALA A 239 28.68 -11.81 -8.57
C ALA A 239 27.90 -11.42 -9.84
N ILE A 240 27.50 -12.41 -10.65
CA ILE A 240 26.64 -12.15 -11.82
C ILE A 240 25.23 -11.73 -11.40
N GLU A 241 24.62 -12.39 -10.41
CA GLU A 241 23.30 -11.99 -9.89
C GLU A 241 23.29 -10.55 -9.37
N ILE A 242 24.36 -10.13 -8.68
CA ILE A 242 24.57 -8.74 -8.23
C ILE A 242 24.66 -7.79 -9.43
N LEU A 243 25.49 -8.12 -10.43
CA LEU A 243 25.66 -7.27 -11.61
C LEU A 243 24.37 -7.18 -12.45
N ASP A 244 23.64 -8.29 -12.59
CA ASP A 244 22.35 -8.31 -13.29
C ASP A 244 21.28 -7.51 -12.52
N PHE A 245 21.35 -7.47 -11.18
CA PHE A 245 20.53 -6.56 -10.38
C PHE A 245 20.85 -5.09 -10.69
N PHE A 246 22.12 -4.70 -10.73
CA PHE A 246 22.52 -3.32 -11.07
C PHE A 246 22.18 -2.96 -12.53
N ASP A 247 22.25 -3.91 -13.46
CA ASP A 247 21.83 -3.72 -14.85
C ASP A 247 20.32 -3.42 -14.93
N ARG A 248 19.48 -4.17 -14.20
CA ARG A 248 18.02 -3.95 -14.15
C ARG A 248 17.64 -2.58 -13.58
N HIS A 249 18.44 -2.04 -12.67
CA HIS A 249 18.23 -0.71 -12.08
C HIS A 249 18.93 0.41 -12.87
N GLY A 250 19.64 0.06 -13.95
CA GLY A 250 20.34 1.01 -14.81
C GLY A 250 21.59 1.63 -14.19
N VAL A 251 22.10 1.09 -13.07
CA VAL A 251 23.35 1.50 -12.43
C VAL A 251 24.55 1.09 -13.29
N THR A 252 24.44 -0.07 -13.93
CA THR A 252 25.42 -0.57 -14.90
C THR A 252 24.79 -0.73 -16.28
N LEU A 253 25.57 -0.44 -17.32
CA LEU A 253 25.23 -0.64 -18.72
C LEU A 253 26.04 -1.82 -19.24
N ARG A 254 25.38 -2.80 -19.84
CA ARG A 254 26.02 -4.03 -20.32
C ARG A 254 26.25 -4.00 -21.84
N ARG A 255 27.45 -4.40 -22.27
CA ARG A 255 27.82 -4.63 -23.67
C ARG A 255 28.63 -5.93 -23.77
N GLY A 256 27.96 -7.01 -24.19
CA GLY A 256 28.56 -8.35 -24.16
C GLY A 256 28.92 -8.76 -22.72
N ASP A 257 30.20 -9.05 -22.50
CA ASP A 257 30.76 -9.40 -21.18
C ASP A 257 31.28 -8.20 -20.38
N LEU A 258 31.23 -7.00 -20.96
CA LEU A 258 31.67 -5.76 -20.33
C LEU A 258 30.50 -5.00 -19.72
N ARG A 259 30.79 -4.28 -18.64
CA ARG A 259 29.87 -3.34 -18.00
C ARG A 259 30.55 -2.00 -17.77
N ARG A 260 29.76 -0.93 -17.76
CA ARG A 260 30.20 0.42 -17.38
C ARG A 260 29.16 1.03 -16.45
N LEU A 261 29.60 1.86 -15.51
CA LEU A 261 28.69 2.62 -14.66
C LEU A 261 27.91 3.68 -15.44
N ASN A 262 26.64 3.88 -15.05
CA ASN A 262 25.79 4.96 -15.52
C ASN A 262 25.84 6.13 -14.51
N PRO A 263 26.50 7.26 -14.83
CA PRO A 263 26.65 8.38 -13.91
C PRO A 263 25.33 8.94 -13.38
N HIS A 264 24.24 8.86 -14.17
CA HIS A 264 22.93 9.40 -13.83
C HIS A 264 22.11 8.52 -12.86
N ARG A 265 22.64 7.37 -12.44
CA ARG A 265 21.94 6.40 -11.59
C ARG A 265 22.77 5.94 -10.38
N LEU A 266 23.91 6.57 -10.12
CA LEU A 266 24.82 6.16 -9.03
C LEU A 266 24.29 6.49 -7.64
N ASP A 267 23.44 7.49 -7.54
CA ASP A 267 22.75 7.94 -6.33
C ASP A 267 21.62 6.99 -5.90
N LEU A 268 21.16 6.11 -6.79
CA LEU A 268 20.01 5.23 -6.54
C LEU A 268 20.20 4.27 -5.36
N PHE A 269 21.44 3.99 -4.97
CA PHE A 269 21.81 3.17 -3.81
C PHE A 269 22.82 3.87 -2.89
N GLY A 270 23.16 5.14 -3.15
CA GLY A 270 24.08 5.90 -2.31
C GLY A 270 23.41 6.43 -1.04
N GLU A 271 24.22 6.88 -0.08
CA GLU A 271 23.73 7.76 0.97
C GLU A 271 23.26 9.08 0.33
N ALA A 272 22.08 9.55 0.73
CA ALA A 272 21.58 10.86 0.34
C ALA A 272 22.41 11.98 0.97
#